data_AF-A0A9X2FUN4-F1
#
_entry.id   AF-A0A9X2FUN4-F1
#
_cell.length_a   1.000
_cell.length_b   1.000
_cell.length_c   1.000
_cell.angle_alpha   90.00
_cell.angle_beta   90.00
_cell.angle_gamma   90.00
#
_symmetry.space_group_name_H-M   'P 1'
#
loop_
_entity.id
_entity.type
_entity.pdbx_description
1 polymer ?
#
loop_
_entity_poly.entity_id
_entity_poly.type
_entity_poly.pdbx_seq_one_letter_code
_entity_poly.pdbx_strand_id
1 'polypeptide(L)'
;MAKSKKSTPDLSVATVVDPVRLTTVKPSSRELDFSYFYNGKVVYSYCHQFPWHFQRFPELNPETVQATSWGIRDENYAVIGHQLIKVKPKRCRRIGKYAHFYFLIDEQVFSPNEVDGELALELVPDADARSFKVHDELYAEDANAYYRLGGRRIGSKTEDFPGVSSPDDLTPPAPKPAQQAKPDTWFPQIPDGSALERFECIQQWFDRDFSLKWQRHRSAPRLYQLLNFGLQLCCEISEDTNITMADRGIRLYERFKDYAWLMPELVHNAACLYAIQNKADLVASCCEEALGYRYENSDALLAEPVIKACLSAQVLQSLQQRAKALQLHTPYISLELIEAYEKVAEEAKNDAVFSKMLERHILYTWLYYSADELHRLTAQENADQTYWKKLDEKIYWYMQNLMLLDFKFMVMQDVRQRIQSLIDVYYQHPYLNPVAIVSVAHDLFRMFHSETNWQETFFSEEGKRLPPSTRMLQSEALIKLFEKQLSKLPQAQQQRYKAQAETYFVYLLMSSS
;
A
#
# COMPACT_ATOMS: atom_id res chain seq x y z
N MET A 1 -23.68 40.29 -15.22
CA MET A 1 -23.24 38.88 -15.21
C MET A 1 -24.47 37.99 -15.19
N ALA A 2 -24.81 37.37 -16.32
CA ALA A 2 -25.90 36.40 -16.38
C ALA A 2 -25.51 35.17 -15.55
N LYS A 3 -26.38 34.72 -14.64
CA LYS A 3 -26.21 33.43 -13.97
C LYS A 3 -26.21 32.36 -15.06
N SER A 4 -25.05 31.74 -15.31
CA SER A 4 -24.98 30.50 -16.08
C SER A 4 -26.04 29.55 -15.49
N LYS A 5 -27.03 29.17 -16.30
CA LYS A 5 -27.92 28.06 -15.96
C LYS A 5 -27.00 26.84 -15.92
N LYS A 6 -26.63 26.38 -14.74
CA LYS A 6 -26.01 25.06 -14.55
C LYS A 6 -26.87 24.07 -15.35
N SER A 7 -26.35 23.57 -16.47
CA SER A 7 -27.05 22.53 -17.22
C SER A 7 -27.12 21.32 -16.30
N THR A 8 -28.31 20.76 -16.13
CA THR A 8 -28.44 19.48 -15.45
C THR A 8 -27.68 18.46 -16.29
N PRO A 9 -26.70 17.74 -15.73
CA PRO A 9 -25.95 16.75 -16.50
C PRO A 9 -26.93 15.67 -17.01
N ASP A 10 -26.81 15.31 -18.29
CA ASP A 10 -27.59 14.22 -18.88
C ASP A 10 -27.13 12.89 -18.26
N LEU A 11 -27.99 12.27 -17.46
CA LEU A 11 -27.69 11.00 -16.78
C LEU A 11 -27.89 9.78 -17.69
N SER A 12 -28.57 9.93 -18.83
CA SER A 12 -28.87 8.81 -19.73
C SER A 12 -27.62 8.23 -20.41
N VAL A 13 -26.54 9.01 -20.48
CA VAL A 13 -25.26 8.59 -21.06
C VAL A 13 -24.34 7.85 -20.07
N ALA A 14 -24.71 7.84 -18.79
CA ALA A 14 -23.90 7.27 -17.72
C ALA A 14 -23.76 5.75 -17.89
N THR A 15 -22.54 5.27 -17.78
CA THR A 15 -22.25 3.82 -17.76
C THR A 15 -21.29 3.49 -16.63
N VAL A 16 -21.12 2.21 -16.36
CA VAL A 16 -20.19 1.71 -15.35
C VAL A 16 -18.76 2.20 -15.59
N VAL A 17 -18.35 2.34 -16.86
CA VAL A 17 -17.01 2.76 -17.27
C VAL A 17 -16.88 4.25 -17.57
N ASP A 18 -18.01 4.96 -17.62
CA ASP A 18 -18.12 6.39 -17.92
C ASP A 18 -19.19 6.99 -16.99
N PRO A 19 -18.90 7.11 -15.68
CA PRO A 19 -19.85 7.62 -14.72
C PRO A 19 -20.02 9.13 -14.87
N VAL A 20 -21.25 9.61 -14.77
CA VAL A 20 -21.56 11.03 -14.78
C VAL A 20 -21.32 11.62 -13.39
N ARG A 21 -20.44 12.60 -13.30
CA ARG A 21 -20.21 13.35 -12.06
C ARG A 21 -21.39 14.29 -11.79
N LEU A 22 -22.03 14.11 -10.64
CA LEU A 22 -23.13 14.95 -10.17
C LEU A 22 -22.60 16.25 -9.56
N THR A 23 -21.64 16.14 -8.63
CA THR A 23 -21.01 17.29 -7.98
C THR A 23 -19.76 16.89 -7.19
N THR A 24 -18.95 17.88 -6.80
CA THR A 24 -17.90 17.75 -5.79
C THR A 24 -18.12 18.83 -4.75
N VAL A 25 -18.09 18.48 -3.47
CA VAL A 25 -18.29 19.43 -2.38
C VAL A 25 -17.35 19.16 -1.22
N LYS A 26 -17.09 20.21 -0.43
CA LYS A 26 -16.50 20.14 0.90
C LYS A 26 -17.62 20.25 1.94
N PRO A 27 -18.13 19.13 2.44
CA PRO A 27 -19.20 19.13 3.43
C PRO A 27 -18.69 19.46 4.82
N SER A 28 -17.37 19.57 5.05
CA SER A 28 -16.70 20.11 6.24
C SER A 28 -15.78 21.28 5.83
N SER A 29 -15.35 22.10 6.79
CA SER A 29 -14.41 23.20 6.54
C SER A 29 -12.95 22.77 6.47
N ARG A 30 -12.72 21.49 6.69
CA ARG A 30 -11.42 20.83 6.64
C ARG A 30 -11.22 20.18 5.26
N GLU A 31 -10.10 19.51 5.10
CA GLU A 31 -9.54 19.08 3.82
C GLU A 31 -10.31 17.98 3.09
N LEU A 32 -11.46 17.48 3.59
CA LEU A 32 -12.21 16.40 2.97
C LEU A 32 -13.07 16.84 1.77
N ASP A 33 -12.78 16.26 0.61
CA ASP A 33 -13.47 16.48 -0.66
C ASP A 33 -14.26 15.23 -1.02
N PHE A 34 -15.56 15.40 -1.24
CA PHE A 34 -16.45 14.33 -1.66
C PHE A 34 -16.96 14.60 -3.06
N SER A 35 -16.74 13.65 -3.97
CA SER A 35 -17.38 13.63 -5.28
C SER A 35 -18.52 12.62 -5.32
N TYR A 36 -19.60 13.00 -5.99
CA TYR A 36 -20.77 12.16 -6.20
C TYR A 36 -20.95 11.87 -7.68
N PHE A 37 -21.31 10.64 -7.97
CA PHE A 37 -21.37 10.13 -9.34
C PHE A 37 -22.61 9.25 -9.51
N TYR A 38 -23.05 9.12 -10.76
CA TYR A 38 -23.99 8.12 -11.19
C TYR A 38 -23.36 7.30 -12.33
N ASN A 39 -23.30 5.98 -12.19
CA ASN A 39 -22.67 5.09 -13.17
C ASN A 39 -23.67 4.37 -14.11
N GLY A 40 -24.89 4.89 -14.25
CA GLY A 40 -25.95 4.22 -15.01
C GLY A 40 -26.67 3.10 -14.25
N LYS A 41 -26.20 2.73 -13.05
CA LYS A 41 -26.85 1.75 -12.16
C LYS A 41 -27.20 2.34 -10.80
N VAL A 42 -26.25 3.02 -10.17
CA VAL A 42 -26.38 3.49 -8.78
C VAL A 42 -25.67 4.83 -8.58
N VAL A 43 -26.20 5.63 -7.65
CA VAL A 43 -25.52 6.84 -7.18
C VAL A 43 -24.52 6.46 -6.11
N TYR A 44 -23.32 7.04 -6.16
CA TYR A 44 -22.27 6.76 -5.18
C TYR A 44 -21.45 8.00 -4.85
N SER A 45 -20.71 7.92 -3.74
CA SER A 45 -19.78 8.94 -3.29
C SER A 45 -18.37 8.39 -3.19
N TYR A 46 -17.39 9.28 -3.35
CA TYR A 46 -15.96 8.99 -3.23
C TYR A 46 -15.28 10.10 -2.42
N CYS A 47 -14.58 9.73 -1.35
CA CYS A 47 -13.72 10.62 -0.57
C CYS A 47 -12.30 10.58 -1.14
N HIS A 48 -11.75 11.74 -1.47
CA HIS A 48 -10.46 11.85 -2.17
C HIS A 48 -9.23 11.80 -1.24
N GLN A 49 -9.46 11.93 0.06
CA GLN A 49 -8.43 11.94 1.09
C GLN A 49 -8.20 10.53 1.60
N PHE A 50 -6.98 10.27 2.10
CA PHE A 50 -6.65 8.98 2.68
C PHE A 50 -7.08 8.95 4.17
N PRO A 51 -7.68 7.85 4.67
CA PRO A 51 -8.10 6.65 3.94
C PRO A 51 -9.22 6.90 2.91
N TRP A 52 -9.11 6.32 1.73
CA TRP A 52 -10.14 6.47 0.71
C TRP A 52 -11.41 5.73 1.12
N HIS A 53 -12.51 6.46 1.21
CA HIS A 53 -13.82 5.91 1.50
C HIS A 53 -14.76 6.05 0.32
N PHE A 54 -15.69 5.11 0.24
CA PHE A 54 -16.67 5.03 -0.81
C PHE A 54 -17.99 4.52 -0.23
N GLN A 55 -19.11 5.03 -0.75
CA GLN A 55 -20.44 4.58 -0.35
C GLN A 55 -21.40 4.59 -1.54
N ARG A 56 -22.18 3.51 -1.71
CA ARG A 56 -23.31 3.42 -2.65
C ARG A 56 -24.60 3.86 -1.97
N PHE A 57 -25.50 4.41 -2.78
CA PHE A 57 -26.82 4.88 -2.35
C PHE A 57 -27.90 4.31 -3.28
N PRO A 58 -28.23 3.00 -3.18
CA PRO A 58 -29.29 2.38 -3.98
C PRO A 58 -30.68 2.97 -3.74
N GLU A 59 -30.88 3.66 -2.62
CA GLU A 59 -32.16 4.28 -2.24
C GLU A 59 -32.42 5.61 -2.95
N LEU A 60 -31.38 6.24 -3.52
CA LEU A 60 -31.54 7.51 -4.25
C LEU A 60 -32.16 7.28 -5.62
N ASN A 61 -33.17 8.07 -5.95
CA ASN A 61 -33.71 8.12 -7.30
C ASN A 61 -32.80 8.97 -8.22
N PRO A 62 -32.10 8.36 -9.20
CA PRO A 62 -31.19 9.09 -10.08
C PRO A 62 -31.92 10.13 -10.95
N GLU A 63 -33.21 9.96 -11.27
CA GLU A 63 -33.95 10.90 -12.13
C GLU A 63 -34.25 12.24 -11.42
N THR A 64 -34.29 12.23 -10.09
CA THR A 64 -34.63 13.39 -9.27
C THR A 64 -33.46 13.92 -8.45
N VAL A 65 -32.28 13.27 -8.56
CA VAL A 65 -31.10 13.65 -7.79
C VAL A 65 -30.61 15.04 -8.20
N GLN A 66 -30.34 15.88 -7.22
CA GLN A 66 -29.89 17.25 -7.39
C GLN A 66 -28.65 17.52 -6.54
N ALA A 67 -27.66 18.15 -7.17
CA ALA A 67 -26.50 18.68 -6.47
C ALA A 67 -26.89 19.86 -5.55
N THR A 68 -26.29 19.90 -4.36
CA THR A 68 -26.39 21.02 -3.43
C THR A 68 -25.01 21.59 -3.15
N SER A 69 -24.90 22.65 -2.35
CA SER A 69 -23.61 23.21 -1.94
C SER A 69 -22.86 22.34 -0.91
N TRP A 70 -23.49 21.26 -0.45
CA TRP A 70 -23.02 20.43 0.66
C TRP A 70 -23.08 18.93 0.40
N GLY A 71 -23.58 18.52 -0.77
CA GLY A 71 -23.78 17.11 -1.11
C GLY A 71 -24.76 16.94 -2.26
N ILE A 72 -25.59 15.91 -2.17
CA ILE A 72 -26.68 15.63 -3.12
C ILE A 72 -27.98 15.32 -2.38
N ARG A 73 -29.11 15.37 -3.07
CA ARG A 73 -30.42 15.00 -2.52
C ARG A 73 -31.36 14.54 -3.63
N ASP A 74 -32.33 13.70 -3.31
CA ASP A 74 -33.48 13.36 -4.18
C ASP A 74 -34.78 13.79 -3.48
N GLU A 75 -35.95 13.24 -3.83
CA GLU A 75 -37.22 13.60 -3.16
C GLU A 75 -37.35 13.19 -1.69
N ASN A 76 -36.61 12.19 -1.24
CA ASN A 76 -36.80 11.51 0.04
C ASN A 76 -35.55 11.45 0.91
N TYR A 77 -34.38 11.73 0.34
CA TYR A 77 -33.09 11.59 0.98
C TYR A 77 -32.17 12.77 0.70
N ALA A 78 -31.29 13.02 1.67
CA ALA A 78 -30.13 13.89 1.54
C ALA A 78 -28.87 13.06 1.79
N VAL A 79 -27.79 13.38 1.08
CA VAL A 79 -26.47 12.79 1.32
C VAL A 79 -25.47 13.88 1.64
N ILE A 80 -24.78 13.70 2.77
CA ILE A 80 -23.70 14.58 3.24
C ILE A 80 -22.48 13.70 3.52
N GLY A 81 -21.42 13.87 2.74
CA GLY A 81 -20.27 12.97 2.74
C GLY A 81 -20.68 11.56 2.31
N HIS A 82 -20.50 10.57 3.18
CA HIS A 82 -20.97 9.20 2.98
C HIS A 82 -22.31 8.90 3.68
N GLN A 83 -22.92 9.85 4.39
CA GLN A 83 -24.13 9.61 5.18
C GLN A 83 -25.39 9.82 4.34
N LEU A 84 -26.21 8.77 4.22
CA LEU A 84 -27.55 8.82 3.64
C LEU A 84 -28.58 9.12 4.74
N ILE A 85 -29.37 10.17 4.55
CA ILE A 85 -30.29 10.69 5.55
C ILE A 85 -31.68 10.73 4.95
N LYS A 86 -32.64 10.01 5.53
CA LYS A 86 -34.04 10.04 5.10
C LYS A 86 -34.71 11.31 5.59
N VAL A 87 -34.90 12.28 4.70
CA VAL A 87 -35.42 13.60 5.03
C VAL A 87 -36.02 14.25 3.78
N LYS A 88 -37.12 15.00 3.96
CA LYS A 88 -37.65 15.80 2.85
C LYS A 88 -36.63 16.90 2.47
N PRO A 89 -36.30 17.12 1.20
CA PRO A 89 -35.28 18.07 0.74
C PRO A 89 -35.35 19.47 1.32
N LYS A 90 -36.58 19.97 1.54
CA LYS A 90 -36.83 21.30 2.10
C LYS A 90 -36.44 21.41 3.58
N ARG A 91 -36.31 20.28 4.27
CA ARG A 91 -35.96 20.17 5.69
C ARG A 91 -34.49 19.84 5.92
N CYS A 92 -33.68 19.74 4.87
CA CYS A 92 -32.23 19.60 4.97
C CYS A 92 -31.53 20.82 4.37
N ARG A 93 -30.79 21.58 5.18
CA ARG A 93 -30.04 22.76 4.73
C ARG A 93 -28.73 22.93 5.50
N ARG A 94 -27.67 23.31 4.80
CA ARG A 94 -26.43 23.83 5.42
C ARG A 94 -26.59 25.32 5.71
N ILE A 95 -26.25 25.74 6.92
CA ILE A 95 -26.11 27.15 7.30
C ILE A 95 -24.69 27.41 7.78
N GLY A 96 -24.14 28.58 7.48
CA GLY A 96 -22.80 28.91 7.92
C GLY A 96 -22.21 30.13 7.24
N LYS A 97 -21.03 30.52 7.71
CA LYS A 97 -20.18 31.56 7.13
C LYS A 97 -18.74 31.08 7.16
N TYR A 98 -18.01 31.35 6.08
CA TYR A 98 -16.62 30.92 5.90
C TYR A 98 -16.44 29.42 6.21
N ALA A 99 -15.54 29.07 7.13
CA ALA A 99 -15.23 27.71 7.59
C ALA A 99 -16.11 27.21 8.76
N HIS A 100 -17.14 27.95 9.17
CA HIS A 100 -18.01 27.55 10.28
C HIS A 100 -19.43 27.32 9.80
N PHE A 101 -19.91 26.07 9.90
CA PHE A 101 -21.23 25.72 9.44
C PHE A 101 -21.83 24.52 10.17
N TYR A 102 -23.15 24.45 10.09
CA TYR A 102 -24.00 23.41 10.67
C TYR A 102 -24.99 22.92 9.62
N PHE A 103 -25.55 21.75 9.88
CA PHE A 103 -26.60 21.14 9.10
C PHE A 103 -27.89 21.16 9.91
N LEU A 104 -28.93 21.78 9.37
CA LEU A 104 -30.27 21.63 9.90
C LEU A 104 -30.96 20.52 9.15
N ILE A 105 -31.36 19.49 9.89
CA ILE A 105 -32.01 18.31 9.36
C ILE A 105 -33.27 18.11 10.20
N ASP A 106 -34.42 18.26 9.56
CA ASP A 106 -35.73 18.33 10.21
C ASP A 106 -35.80 19.43 11.29
N GLU A 107 -35.85 19.05 12.57
CA GLU A 107 -35.92 19.99 13.70
C GLU A 107 -34.65 19.94 14.56
N GLN A 108 -33.57 19.37 14.03
CA GLN A 108 -32.31 19.15 14.72
C GLN A 108 -31.17 19.89 14.04
N VAL A 109 -30.15 20.23 14.83
CA VAL A 109 -28.92 20.86 14.37
C VAL A 109 -27.77 19.87 14.52
N PHE A 110 -26.98 19.71 13.47
CA PHE A 110 -25.82 18.83 13.44
C PHE A 110 -24.56 19.64 13.14
N SER A 111 -23.48 19.35 13.86
CA SER A 111 -22.15 19.82 13.54
C SER A 111 -21.42 18.76 12.72
N PRO A 112 -20.71 19.13 11.64
CA PRO A 112 -19.76 18.22 11.03
C PRO A 112 -18.60 17.98 12.00
N ASN A 113 -18.25 16.72 12.21
CA ASN A 113 -17.02 16.31 12.88
C ASN A 113 -16.26 15.35 11.98
N GLU A 114 -14.93 15.35 12.08
CA GLU A 114 -14.07 14.43 11.35
C GLU A 114 -13.34 13.55 12.35
N VAL A 115 -13.62 12.24 12.29
CA VAL A 115 -13.01 11.23 13.15
C VAL A 115 -12.36 10.20 12.22
N ASP A 116 -11.06 9.98 12.36
CA ASP A 116 -10.28 9.01 11.58
C ASP A 116 -10.38 9.17 10.04
N GLY A 117 -10.61 10.39 9.56
CA GLY A 117 -10.75 10.70 8.12
C GLY A 117 -12.17 10.51 7.57
N GLU A 118 -13.13 10.15 8.42
CA GLU A 118 -14.54 10.07 8.06
C GLU A 118 -15.32 11.28 8.56
N LEU A 119 -16.27 11.76 7.74
CA LEU A 119 -17.20 12.80 8.13
C LEU A 119 -18.36 12.19 8.94
N ALA A 120 -18.46 12.56 10.21
CA ALA A 120 -19.59 12.30 11.08
C ALA A 120 -20.46 13.57 11.24
N LEU A 121 -21.78 13.39 11.36
CA LEU A 121 -22.70 14.48 11.72
C LEU A 121 -23.12 14.27 13.16
N GLU A 122 -22.64 15.13 14.05
CA GLU A 122 -22.92 15.04 15.48
C GLU A 122 -24.08 15.95 15.83
N LEU A 123 -25.08 15.39 16.51
CA LEU A 123 -26.21 16.18 17.01
C LEU A 123 -25.68 17.22 18.01
N VAL A 124 -26.05 18.47 17.81
CA VAL A 124 -25.84 19.56 18.77
C VAL A 124 -26.97 19.48 19.80
N PRO A 125 -26.69 19.06 21.05
CA PRO A 125 -27.75 18.86 22.03
C PRO A 125 -28.47 20.17 22.35
N ASP A 126 -29.78 20.08 22.55
CA ASP A 126 -30.67 21.18 22.97
C ASP A 126 -30.72 22.40 22.02
N ALA A 127 -30.11 22.30 20.84
CA ALA A 127 -30.11 23.37 19.86
C ALA A 127 -31.46 23.53 19.16
N ASP A 128 -32.01 24.75 19.16
CA ASP A 128 -33.25 25.05 18.45
C ASP A 128 -32.98 25.36 16.96
N ALA A 129 -33.24 24.37 16.12
CA ALA A 129 -33.10 24.48 14.67
C ALA A 129 -33.89 25.63 14.02
N ARG A 130 -34.99 26.09 14.62
CA ARG A 130 -35.81 27.15 14.04
C ARG A 130 -35.17 28.52 14.18
N SER A 131 -34.50 28.77 15.30
CA SER A 131 -33.83 30.04 15.60
C SER A 131 -32.32 30.03 15.37
N PHE A 132 -31.72 28.86 15.06
CA PHE A 132 -30.27 28.72 14.89
C PHE A 132 -29.69 29.60 13.78
N LYS A 133 -28.65 30.37 14.10
CA LYS A 133 -27.93 31.28 13.20
C LYS A 133 -26.43 31.21 13.42
N VAL A 134 -25.67 31.24 12.33
CA VAL A 134 -24.20 31.36 12.36
C VAL A 134 -23.80 32.79 12.05
N HIS A 135 -23.03 33.40 12.94
CA HIS A 135 -22.68 34.83 12.85
C HIS A 135 -21.32 35.06 12.22
N ASP A 136 -20.32 34.24 12.57
CA ASP A 136 -18.96 34.29 12.05
C ASP A 136 -18.24 32.92 12.19
N GLU A 137 -16.91 32.93 12.05
CA GLU A 137 -16.04 31.75 12.13
C GLU A 137 -15.97 31.12 13.53
N LEU A 138 -16.37 31.85 14.58
CA LEU A 138 -16.15 31.48 15.96
C LEU A 138 -17.43 31.14 16.71
N TYR A 139 -18.57 31.78 16.36
CA TYR A 139 -19.81 31.55 17.09
C TYR A 139 -21.09 31.45 16.25
N ALA A 140 -22.01 30.65 16.80
CA ALA A 140 -23.39 30.50 16.38
C ALA A 140 -24.30 30.67 17.61
N GLU A 141 -25.58 30.89 17.37
CA GLU A 141 -26.57 31.06 18.44
C GLU A 141 -27.92 30.47 18.03
N ASP A 142 -28.74 30.18 19.02
CA ASP A 142 -30.18 30.01 18.86
C ASP A 142 -30.92 30.91 19.87
N ALA A 143 -32.20 30.63 20.13
CA ALA A 143 -33.01 31.35 21.11
C ALA A 143 -32.50 31.21 22.56
N ASN A 144 -31.80 30.12 22.89
CA ASN A 144 -31.52 29.70 24.26
C ASN A 144 -30.03 29.77 24.63
N ALA A 145 -29.13 29.69 23.64
CA ALA A 145 -27.71 29.49 23.87
C ALA A 145 -26.80 29.99 22.74
N TYR A 146 -25.51 30.05 23.07
CA TYR A 146 -24.40 30.31 22.15
C TYR A 146 -23.56 29.03 21.97
N TYR A 147 -23.05 28.82 20.76
CA TYR A 147 -22.29 27.63 20.34
C TYR A 147 -21.00 28.02 19.63
N ARG A 148 -19.94 27.22 19.80
CA ARG A 148 -18.71 27.27 18.99
C ARG A 148 -18.67 26.14 17.97
N LEU A 149 -17.73 26.23 17.01
CA LEU A 149 -17.39 25.16 16.07
C LEU A 149 -17.33 23.79 16.79
N GLY A 150 -17.95 22.78 16.20
CA GLY A 150 -18.11 21.47 16.84
C GLY A 150 -19.38 21.35 17.69
N GLY A 151 -20.26 22.36 17.71
CA GLY A 151 -21.52 22.30 18.46
C GLY A 151 -21.37 22.46 19.97
N ARG A 152 -20.20 22.89 20.47
CA ARG A 152 -19.99 23.06 21.91
C ARG A 152 -20.74 24.30 22.42
N ARG A 153 -21.70 24.08 23.31
CA ARG A 153 -22.40 25.16 24.03
C ARG A 153 -21.41 25.93 24.92
N ILE A 154 -21.40 27.26 24.79
CA ILE A 154 -20.50 28.15 25.54
C ILE A 154 -21.22 29.10 26.51
N GLY A 155 -22.54 29.15 26.48
CA GLY A 155 -23.34 29.94 27.41
C GLY A 155 -24.83 29.83 27.12
N SER A 156 -25.66 30.19 28.10
CA SER A 156 -27.10 30.39 27.89
C SER A 156 -27.40 31.87 27.70
N LYS A 157 -28.44 32.19 26.94
CA LYS A 157 -29.00 33.56 26.85
C LYS A 157 -29.89 33.92 28.04
N THR A 158 -30.28 32.94 28.85
CA THR A 158 -31.16 33.11 30.02
C THR A 158 -30.40 33.10 31.35
N GLU A 159 -29.08 32.92 31.33
CA GLU A 159 -28.22 33.00 32.53
C GLU A 159 -27.15 34.06 32.30
N ASP A 160 -26.97 34.97 33.25
CA ASP A 160 -26.00 36.07 33.18
C ASP A 160 -24.58 35.54 32.95
N PHE A 161 -23.92 36.08 31.92
CA PHE A 161 -22.57 35.74 31.50
C PHE A 161 -21.55 36.02 32.63
N PRO A 162 -20.81 35.02 33.17
CA PRO A 162 -19.61 35.30 33.94
C PRO A 162 -18.43 35.42 32.96
N GLY A 163 -17.93 36.64 32.81
CA GLY A 163 -16.52 36.93 32.55
C GLY A 163 -15.90 36.38 31.25
N VAL A 164 -15.82 37.25 30.24
CA VAL A 164 -14.67 37.21 29.32
C VAL A 164 -13.45 37.65 30.14
N SER A 165 -12.73 36.71 30.73
CA SER A 165 -11.42 36.98 31.33
C SER A 165 -10.39 37.19 30.22
N SER A 166 -9.62 38.27 30.39
CA SER A 166 -8.60 38.81 29.48
C SER A 166 -7.52 37.77 29.08
N PRO A 167 -6.83 37.94 27.94
CA PRO A 167 -5.84 36.98 27.43
C PRO A 167 -4.49 36.91 28.18
N ASP A 168 -4.36 37.52 29.37
CA ASP A 168 -3.04 37.76 29.99
C ASP A 168 -2.63 36.80 31.12
N ASP A 169 -3.45 35.80 31.48
CA ASP A 169 -3.04 34.76 32.44
C ASP A 169 -2.38 33.57 31.73
N LEU A 170 -1.20 33.80 31.16
CA LEU A 170 -0.29 32.74 30.74
C LEU A 170 0.74 32.48 31.84
N THR A 171 0.47 31.47 32.67
CA THR A 171 1.51 30.86 33.50
C THR A 171 2.57 30.25 32.58
N PRO A 172 3.87 30.54 32.77
CA PRO A 172 4.91 29.98 31.90
C PRO A 172 4.94 28.45 32.05
N PRO A 173 5.12 27.70 30.94
CA PRO A 173 5.17 26.25 31.01
C PRO A 173 6.38 25.81 31.84
N ALA A 174 6.17 24.79 32.67
CA ALA A 174 7.23 24.15 33.44
C ALA A 174 8.40 23.75 32.51
N PRO A 175 9.65 23.83 32.99
CA PRO A 175 10.81 23.48 32.19
C PRO A 175 10.68 22.03 31.72
N LYS A 176 10.83 21.83 30.40
CA LYS A 176 10.82 20.49 29.80
C LYS A 176 11.90 19.63 30.48
N PRO A 177 11.58 18.38 30.89
CA PRO A 177 12.59 17.48 31.41
C PRO A 177 13.72 17.33 30.40
N ALA A 178 14.95 17.25 30.91
CA ALA A 178 16.16 17.11 30.11
C ALA A 178 15.95 16.03 29.03
N GLN A 179 16.10 16.43 27.76
CA GLN A 179 16.06 15.49 26.64
C GLN A 179 17.15 14.45 26.88
N GLN A 180 16.73 13.22 27.19
CA GLN A 180 17.61 12.06 27.04
C GLN A 180 18.21 12.13 25.64
N ALA A 181 19.53 11.90 25.55
CA ALA A 181 20.24 11.86 24.28
C ALA A 181 19.44 11.01 23.30
N LYS A 182 18.96 11.63 22.21
CA LYS A 182 18.22 10.89 21.19
C LYS A 182 19.10 9.73 20.75
N PRO A 183 18.62 8.47 20.82
CA PRO A 183 19.38 7.35 20.29
C PRO A 183 19.72 7.67 18.84
N ASP A 184 20.96 7.36 18.44
CA ASP A 184 21.48 7.67 17.12
C ASP A 184 20.83 6.73 16.10
N THR A 185 19.65 7.13 15.63
CA THR A 185 18.69 6.28 14.90
C THR A 185 18.74 6.45 13.38
N TRP A 186 19.84 7.00 12.88
CA TRP A 186 20.05 7.23 11.45
C TRP A 186 21.17 6.32 10.93
N PHE A 187 21.15 6.06 9.62
CA PHE A 187 22.27 5.37 8.95
C PHE A 187 23.56 6.17 9.14
N PRO A 188 24.73 5.51 9.28
CA PRO A 188 25.98 6.20 9.50
C PRO A 188 26.34 7.07 8.28
N GLN A 189 26.94 8.22 8.53
CA GLN A 189 27.61 8.99 7.49
C GLN A 189 29.00 8.38 7.31
N ILE A 190 29.19 7.69 6.19
CA ILE A 190 30.47 7.05 5.88
C ILE A 190 31.47 8.15 5.49
N PRO A 191 32.65 8.20 6.12
CA PRO A 191 33.66 9.21 5.79
C PRO A 191 34.31 8.95 4.43
N ASP A 192 34.82 10.00 3.79
CA ASP A 192 35.65 9.92 2.58
C ASP A 192 37.10 9.52 2.93
N GLY A 193 37.26 8.41 3.66
CA GLY A 193 38.53 7.89 4.17
C GLY A 193 38.98 6.59 3.51
N SER A 194 40.01 5.98 4.09
CA SER A 194 40.52 4.66 3.72
C SER A 194 39.44 3.56 3.81
N ALA A 195 39.66 2.41 3.16
CA ALA A 195 38.76 1.27 3.29
C ALA A 195 38.56 0.82 4.75
N LEU A 196 39.64 0.85 5.56
CA LEU A 196 39.61 0.51 6.96
C LEU A 196 38.76 1.50 7.78
N GLU A 197 38.96 2.81 7.62
CA GLU A 197 38.17 3.83 8.33
C GLU A 197 36.67 3.74 7.99
N ARG A 198 36.35 3.49 6.72
CA ARG A 198 34.98 3.28 6.26
C ARG A 198 34.36 2.04 6.89
N PHE A 199 35.08 0.92 6.94
CA PHE A 199 34.61 -0.30 7.58
C PHE A 199 34.44 -0.14 9.10
N GLU A 200 35.37 0.53 9.77
CA GLU A 200 35.30 0.78 11.21
C GLU A 200 34.07 1.63 11.58
N CYS A 201 33.74 2.63 10.76
CA CYS A 201 32.50 3.39 10.92
C CYS A 201 31.25 2.49 10.84
N ILE A 202 31.20 1.60 9.84
CA ILE A 202 30.08 0.65 9.67
C ILE A 202 30.00 -0.31 10.86
N GLN A 203 31.13 -0.89 11.26
CA GLN A 203 31.15 -1.85 12.36
C GLN A 203 30.75 -1.20 13.69
N GLN A 204 31.31 -0.02 14.02
CA GLN A 204 30.92 0.71 15.23
C GLN A 204 29.42 1.01 15.24
N TRP A 205 28.84 1.31 14.08
CA TRP A 205 27.40 1.49 13.97
C TRP A 205 26.62 0.19 14.22
N PHE A 206 27.07 -0.97 13.73
CA PHE A 206 26.37 -2.24 14.00
C PHE A 206 26.56 -2.77 15.42
N ASP A 207 27.68 -2.46 16.07
CA ASP A 207 27.99 -2.94 17.41
C ASP A 207 27.24 -2.17 18.51
N ARG A 208 26.83 -0.92 18.22
CA ARG A 208 26.00 -0.11 19.13
C ARG A 208 24.51 -0.32 18.88
N ASP A 209 23.78 -0.77 19.91
CA ASP A 209 22.31 -0.87 19.93
C ASP A 209 21.72 -1.69 18.76
N PHE A 210 22.38 -2.81 18.41
CA PHE A 210 22.03 -3.63 17.25
C PHE A 210 20.55 -3.97 17.15
N SER A 211 19.96 -4.53 18.20
CA SER A 211 18.57 -4.98 18.18
C SER A 211 17.60 -3.85 17.86
N LEU A 212 17.87 -2.64 18.38
CA LEU A 212 17.08 -1.45 18.10
C LEU A 212 17.23 -1.00 16.64
N LYS A 213 18.47 -0.98 16.12
CA LYS A 213 18.74 -0.62 14.73
C LYS A 213 18.15 -1.63 13.76
N TRP A 214 18.27 -2.92 14.06
CA TRP A 214 17.66 -4.00 13.28
C TRP A 214 16.15 -3.82 13.21
N GLN A 215 15.48 -3.71 14.36
CA GLN A 215 14.03 -3.51 14.42
C GLN A 215 13.57 -2.29 13.61
N ARG A 216 14.36 -1.21 13.62
CA ARG A 216 14.03 0.03 12.92
C ARG A 216 14.31 0.00 11.42
N HIS A 217 15.39 -0.65 10.99
CA HIS A 217 15.91 -0.53 9.63
C HIS A 217 15.80 -1.79 8.77
N ARG A 218 15.39 -2.94 9.33
CA ARG A 218 15.29 -4.21 8.60
C ARG A 218 14.40 -4.19 7.35
N SER A 219 13.45 -3.26 7.29
CA SER A 219 12.58 -3.05 6.11
C SER A 219 13.18 -2.11 5.05
N ALA A 220 14.36 -1.54 5.29
CA ALA A 220 14.98 -0.56 4.39
C ALA A 220 16.05 -1.21 3.49
N PRO A 221 15.94 -1.12 2.15
CA PRO A 221 16.96 -1.65 1.23
C PRO A 221 18.38 -1.14 1.52
N ARG A 222 18.48 0.10 2.00
CA ARG A 222 19.73 0.75 2.40
C ARG A 222 20.50 0.00 3.48
N LEU A 223 19.82 -0.76 4.35
CA LEU A 223 20.49 -1.58 5.36
C LEU A 223 21.31 -2.71 4.70
N TYR A 224 20.72 -3.42 3.75
CA TYR A 224 21.36 -4.52 3.03
C TYR A 224 22.49 -4.00 2.13
N GLN A 225 22.31 -2.84 1.50
CA GLN A 225 23.38 -2.16 0.77
C GLN A 225 24.57 -1.78 1.67
N LEU A 226 24.29 -1.29 2.88
CA LEU A 226 25.33 -0.96 3.87
C LEU A 226 26.09 -2.21 4.33
N LEU A 227 25.38 -3.32 4.54
CA LEU A 227 25.98 -4.62 4.85
C LEU A 227 26.88 -5.10 3.72
N ASN A 228 26.37 -5.07 2.49
CA ASN A 228 27.13 -5.49 1.31
C ASN A 228 28.40 -4.66 1.13
N PHE A 229 28.28 -3.34 1.28
CA PHE A 229 29.44 -2.44 1.23
C PHE A 229 30.46 -2.76 2.34
N GLY A 230 30.00 -3.04 3.56
CA GLY A 230 30.88 -3.47 4.65
C GLY A 230 31.64 -4.77 4.34
N LEU A 231 30.96 -5.79 3.79
CA LEU A 231 31.60 -7.06 3.40
C LEU A 231 32.58 -6.87 2.24
N GLN A 232 32.23 -6.06 1.24
CA GLN A 232 33.13 -5.73 0.13
C GLN A 232 34.42 -5.06 0.63
N LEU A 233 34.33 -4.10 1.55
CA LEU A 233 35.51 -3.48 2.17
C LEU A 233 36.38 -4.53 2.88
N CYS A 234 35.79 -5.52 3.56
CA CYS A 234 36.56 -6.61 4.15
C CYS A 234 37.30 -7.44 3.10
N CYS A 235 36.67 -7.73 1.95
CA CYS A 235 37.33 -8.43 0.85
C CYS A 235 38.53 -7.62 0.32
N GLU A 236 38.32 -6.34 0.01
CA GLU A 236 39.35 -5.42 -0.52
C GLU A 236 40.56 -5.32 0.43
N ILE A 237 40.33 -5.17 1.75
CA ILE A 237 41.43 -5.07 2.73
C ILE A 237 42.16 -6.41 2.91
N SER A 238 41.49 -7.53 2.61
CA SER A 238 42.02 -8.88 2.85
C SER A 238 42.76 -9.49 1.66
N GLU A 239 42.92 -8.76 0.55
CA GLU A 239 43.66 -9.19 -0.64
C GLU A 239 45.09 -9.67 -0.31
N ASP A 240 45.72 -9.12 0.73
CA ASP A 240 47.06 -9.48 1.23
C ASP A 240 47.05 -10.53 2.38
N THR A 241 46.07 -11.44 2.43
CA THR A 241 45.93 -12.48 3.48
C THR A 241 45.77 -11.96 4.92
N ASN A 242 45.09 -10.83 5.10
CA ASN A 242 44.74 -10.33 6.44
C ASN A 242 43.55 -11.10 7.04
N ILE A 243 43.83 -12.30 7.57
CA ILE A 243 42.83 -13.20 8.19
C ILE A 243 41.96 -12.47 9.23
N THR A 244 42.53 -11.50 9.95
CA THR A 244 41.81 -10.71 10.96
C THR A 244 40.65 -9.91 10.37
N MET A 245 40.82 -9.33 9.18
CA MET A 245 39.73 -8.58 8.53
C MET A 245 38.69 -9.52 7.94
N ALA A 246 39.11 -10.65 7.37
CA ALA A 246 38.18 -11.68 6.92
C ALA A 246 37.29 -12.18 8.09
N ASP A 247 37.87 -12.37 9.27
CA ASP A 247 37.13 -12.74 10.50
C ASP A 247 36.11 -11.69 10.93
N ARG A 248 36.44 -10.40 10.80
CA ARG A 248 35.50 -9.31 11.12
C ARG A 248 34.33 -9.30 10.15
N GLY A 249 34.58 -9.46 8.85
CA GLY A 249 33.54 -9.54 7.82
C GLY A 249 32.64 -10.77 8.01
N ILE A 250 33.21 -11.95 8.28
CA ILE A 250 32.43 -13.16 8.57
C ILE A 250 31.54 -12.98 9.80
N ARG A 251 32.05 -12.39 10.90
CA ARG A 251 31.21 -12.09 12.07
C ARG A 251 30.07 -11.14 11.75
N LEU A 252 30.27 -10.19 10.84
CA LEU A 252 29.19 -9.31 10.38
C LEU A 252 28.17 -10.12 9.56
N TYR A 253 28.61 -10.91 8.58
CA TYR A 253 27.73 -11.75 7.75
C TYR A 253 26.87 -12.72 8.57
N GLU A 254 27.47 -13.41 9.54
CA GLU A 254 26.77 -14.41 10.36
C GLU A 254 25.58 -13.84 11.15
N ARG A 255 25.57 -12.53 11.42
CA ARG A 255 24.43 -11.85 12.08
C ARG A 255 23.23 -11.67 11.16
N PHE A 256 23.42 -11.78 9.84
CA PHE A 256 22.42 -11.47 8.81
C PHE A 256 22.25 -12.56 7.76
N LYS A 257 22.96 -13.69 7.87
CA LYS A 257 22.97 -14.76 6.86
C LYS A 257 21.57 -15.24 6.45
N ASP A 258 20.64 -15.30 7.40
CA ASP A 258 19.26 -15.73 7.15
C ASP A 258 18.46 -14.76 6.26
N TYR A 259 18.99 -13.55 6.05
CA TYR A 259 18.41 -12.50 5.22
C TYR A 259 19.23 -12.24 3.94
N ALA A 260 20.30 -13.00 3.69
CA ALA A 260 21.19 -12.78 2.55
C ALA A 260 20.51 -13.02 1.19
N TRP A 261 19.41 -13.79 1.17
CA TRP A 261 18.58 -13.99 -0.02
C TRP A 261 17.92 -12.71 -0.55
N LEU A 262 17.79 -11.66 0.29
CA LEU A 262 17.29 -10.35 -0.15
C LEU A 262 18.29 -9.58 -1.02
N MET A 263 19.58 -9.92 -0.92
CA MET A 263 20.67 -9.31 -1.68
C MET A 263 21.81 -10.34 -1.83
N PRO A 264 21.75 -11.22 -2.86
CA PRO A 264 22.67 -12.35 -3.00
C PRO A 264 24.16 -11.98 -3.11
N GLU A 265 24.49 -10.71 -3.39
CA GLU A 265 25.84 -10.16 -3.28
C GLU A 265 26.45 -10.33 -1.87
N LEU A 266 25.61 -10.38 -0.83
CA LEU A 266 26.05 -10.67 0.53
C LEU A 266 26.68 -12.06 0.62
N VAL A 267 26.08 -13.05 -0.05
CA VAL A 267 26.57 -14.43 -0.09
C VAL A 267 27.83 -14.53 -0.94
N HIS A 268 27.91 -13.79 -2.05
CA HIS A 268 29.14 -13.66 -2.85
C HIS A 268 30.29 -13.20 -1.95
N ASN A 269 30.15 -12.05 -1.31
CA ASN A 269 31.23 -11.49 -0.49
C ASN A 269 31.59 -12.43 0.67
N ALA A 270 30.60 -13.08 1.30
CA ALA A 270 30.86 -14.09 2.33
C ALA A 270 31.69 -15.27 1.79
N ALA A 271 31.41 -15.77 0.57
CA ALA A 271 32.19 -16.83 -0.06
C ALA A 271 33.68 -16.42 -0.22
N CYS A 272 33.93 -15.19 -0.68
CA CYS A 272 35.29 -14.66 -0.81
C CYS A 272 36.01 -14.60 0.55
N LEU A 273 35.34 -14.09 1.59
CA LEU A 273 35.92 -14.04 2.95
C LEU A 273 36.21 -15.44 3.52
N TYR A 274 35.32 -16.41 3.29
CA TYR A 274 35.55 -17.80 3.68
C TYR A 274 36.71 -18.44 2.91
N ALA A 275 36.88 -18.11 1.62
CA ALA A 275 37.97 -18.59 0.79
C ALA A 275 39.33 -18.06 1.25
N ILE A 276 39.42 -16.79 1.67
CA ILE A 276 40.62 -16.19 2.26
C ILE A 276 41.07 -16.96 3.51
N GLN A 277 40.13 -17.55 4.26
CA GLN A 277 40.41 -18.40 5.42
C GLN A 277 40.56 -19.88 5.10
N ASN A 278 40.59 -20.25 3.82
CA ASN A 278 40.68 -21.63 3.33
C ASN A 278 39.57 -22.57 3.89
N LYS A 279 38.35 -22.04 4.05
CA LYS A 279 37.18 -22.80 4.55
C LYS A 279 36.35 -23.37 3.40
N ALA A 280 36.91 -24.34 2.67
CA ALA A 280 36.35 -24.88 1.42
C ALA A 280 34.86 -25.29 1.50
N ASP A 281 34.43 -25.96 2.58
CA ASP A 281 33.04 -26.41 2.72
C ASP A 281 32.05 -25.23 2.80
N LEU A 282 32.44 -24.16 3.51
CA LEU A 282 31.62 -22.95 3.63
C LEU A 282 31.62 -22.13 2.33
N VAL A 283 32.74 -22.11 1.62
CA VAL A 283 32.81 -21.52 0.27
C VAL A 283 31.84 -22.23 -0.68
N ALA A 284 31.88 -23.57 -0.71
CA ALA A 284 30.97 -24.36 -1.53
C ALA A 284 29.50 -24.10 -1.15
N SER A 285 29.19 -24.07 0.16
CA SER A 285 27.85 -23.75 0.65
C SER A 285 27.36 -22.37 0.20
N CYS A 286 28.20 -21.33 0.30
CA CYS A 286 27.84 -19.99 -0.16
C CYS A 286 27.66 -19.94 -1.69
N CYS A 287 28.49 -20.65 -2.47
CA CYS A 287 28.29 -20.75 -3.91
C CYS A 287 26.94 -21.42 -4.24
N GLU A 288 26.58 -22.50 -3.55
CA GLU A 288 25.29 -23.16 -3.74
C GLU A 288 24.11 -22.25 -3.35
N GLU A 289 24.21 -21.52 -2.24
CA GLU A 289 23.22 -20.53 -1.82
C GLU A 289 23.06 -19.42 -2.86
N ALA A 290 24.15 -18.86 -3.38
CA ALA A 290 24.09 -17.82 -4.41
C ALA A 290 23.39 -18.32 -5.69
N LEU A 291 23.65 -19.57 -6.11
CA LEU A 291 22.95 -20.21 -7.23
C LEU A 291 21.46 -20.45 -6.93
N GLY A 292 21.15 -20.90 -5.72
CA GLY A 292 19.79 -21.06 -5.20
C GLY A 292 19.02 -19.74 -5.19
N TYR A 293 19.67 -18.64 -4.79
CA TYR A 293 19.10 -17.29 -4.79
C TYR A 293 19.14 -16.58 -6.14
N ARG A 294 19.47 -17.30 -7.22
CA ARG A 294 19.45 -16.78 -8.60
C ARG A 294 20.37 -15.56 -8.79
N TYR A 295 21.52 -15.57 -8.13
CA TYR A 295 22.49 -14.48 -8.26
C TYR A 295 22.95 -14.31 -9.71
N GLU A 296 22.71 -13.14 -10.29
CA GLU A 296 22.94 -12.86 -11.72
C GLU A 296 24.42 -12.95 -12.12
N ASN A 297 25.34 -12.73 -11.17
CA ASN A 297 26.79 -12.77 -11.40
C ASN A 297 27.43 -14.06 -10.89
N SER A 298 26.71 -15.19 -10.94
CA SER A 298 27.24 -16.50 -10.52
C SER A 298 28.51 -16.91 -11.27
N ASP A 299 28.62 -16.57 -12.55
CA ASP A 299 29.80 -16.88 -13.37
C ASP A 299 31.03 -16.10 -12.88
N ALA A 300 30.84 -14.83 -12.48
CA ALA A 300 31.90 -14.01 -11.91
C ALA A 300 32.35 -14.56 -10.55
N LEU A 301 31.40 -14.91 -9.68
CA LEU A 301 31.68 -15.56 -8.39
C LEU A 301 32.53 -16.82 -8.55
N LEU A 302 32.15 -17.72 -9.46
CA LEU A 302 32.90 -18.97 -9.71
C LEU A 302 34.21 -18.73 -10.47
N ALA A 303 34.38 -17.54 -11.06
CA ALA A 303 35.61 -17.14 -11.71
C ALA A 303 36.65 -16.52 -10.75
N GLU A 304 36.23 -16.10 -9.55
CA GLU A 304 37.07 -15.44 -8.55
C GLU A 304 38.33 -16.25 -8.22
N PRO A 305 39.54 -15.65 -8.26
CA PRO A 305 40.79 -16.35 -7.99
C PRO A 305 40.82 -17.03 -6.62
N VAL A 306 40.32 -16.36 -5.58
CA VAL A 306 40.30 -16.89 -4.21
C VAL A 306 39.39 -18.10 -4.08
N ILE A 307 38.24 -18.10 -4.77
CA ILE A 307 37.30 -19.22 -4.79
C ILE A 307 37.92 -20.42 -5.52
N LYS A 308 38.51 -20.19 -6.70
CA LYS A 308 39.20 -21.22 -7.49
C LYS A 308 40.36 -21.87 -6.74
N ALA A 309 41.10 -21.08 -5.96
CA ALA A 309 42.22 -21.58 -5.17
C ALA A 309 41.76 -22.43 -3.97
N CYS A 310 40.59 -22.13 -3.42
CA CYS A 310 40.07 -22.81 -2.23
C CYS A 310 39.31 -24.12 -2.57
N LEU A 311 38.54 -24.14 -3.67
CA LEU A 311 37.73 -25.29 -4.05
C LEU A 311 38.52 -26.32 -4.88
N SER A 312 38.18 -27.60 -4.71
CA SER A 312 38.70 -28.65 -5.59
C SER A 312 38.14 -28.50 -7.01
N ALA A 313 38.92 -28.95 -8.01
CA ALA A 313 38.50 -28.92 -9.41
C ALA A 313 37.15 -29.62 -9.66
N GLN A 314 36.89 -30.72 -8.94
CA GLN A 314 35.63 -31.48 -9.04
C GLN A 314 34.43 -30.68 -8.52
N VAL A 315 34.56 -30.04 -7.36
CA VAL A 315 33.49 -29.21 -6.78
C VAL A 315 33.21 -28.00 -7.66
N LEU A 316 34.26 -27.31 -8.12
CA LEU A 316 34.12 -26.16 -8.99
C LEU A 316 33.43 -26.53 -10.32
N GLN A 317 33.81 -27.65 -10.93
CA GLN A 317 33.18 -28.13 -12.17
C GLN A 317 31.69 -28.45 -11.95
N SER A 318 31.33 -29.06 -10.82
CA SER A 318 29.93 -29.33 -10.46
C SER A 318 29.12 -28.03 -10.32
N LEU A 319 29.66 -27.03 -9.61
CA LEU A 319 29.02 -25.72 -9.43
C LEU A 319 28.84 -24.99 -10.76
N GLN A 320 29.84 -25.04 -11.65
CA GLN A 320 29.76 -24.42 -12.99
C GLN A 320 28.70 -25.10 -13.87
N GLN A 321 28.61 -26.43 -13.82
CA GLN A 321 27.55 -27.16 -14.54
C GLN A 321 26.16 -26.79 -14.02
N ARG A 322 26.00 -26.70 -12.69
CA ARG A 322 24.76 -26.26 -12.05
C ARG A 322 24.40 -24.82 -12.42
N ALA A 323 25.36 -23.88 -12.38
CA ALA A 323 25.15 -22.49 -12.77
C ALA A 323 24.63 -22.38 -14.21
N LYS A 324 25.26 -23.11 -15.14
CA LYS A 324 24.83 -23.16 -16.54
C LYS A 324 23.42 -23.73 -16.72
N ALA A 325 23.06 -24.76 -15.96
CA ALA A 325 21.71 -25.34 -16.00
C ALA A 325 20.65 -24.35 -15.47
N LEU A 326 20.99 -23.59 -14.42
CA LEU A 326 20.08 -22.64 -13.79
C LEU A 326 19.95 -21.31 -14.54
N GLN A 327 20.89 -20.98 -15.43
CA GLN A 327 20.85 -19.72 -16.20
C GLN A 327 19.57 -19.56 -17.02
N LEU A 328 19.03 -20.66 -17.56
CA LEU A 328 17.74 -20.68 -18.29
C LEU A 328 16.53 -20.39 -17.39
N HIS A 329 16.72 -20.47 -16.09
CA HIS A 329 15.72 -20.29 -15.05
C HIS A 329 15.90 -18.97 -14.29
N THR A 330 16.84 -18.11 -14.65
CA THR A 330 16.89 -16.74 -14.15
C THR A 330 16.03 -15.85 -15.05
N PRO A 331 15.02 -15.10 -14.54
CA PRO A 331 14.80 -14.70 -13.15
C PRO A 331 13.60 -15.39 -12.44
N TYR A 332 13.39 -16.69 -12.68
CA TYR A 332 12.33 -17.44 -12.02
C TYR A 332 12.65 -17.75 -10.55
N ILE A 333 11.60 -17.73 -9.73
CA ILE A 333 11.59 -18.10 -8.32
C ILE A 333 12.15 -19.52 -8.16
N SER A 334 12.96 -19.73 -7.12
CA SER A 334 13.52 -21.03 -6.76
C SER A 334 12.89 -21.55 -5.49
N LEU A 335 13.04 -22.86 -5.25
CA LEU A 335 12.66 -23.46 -3.99
C LEU A 335 13.45 -22.84 -2.82
N GLU A 336 14.75 -22.61 -3.03
CA GLU A 336 15.66 -22.05 -2.05
C GLU A 336 15.26 -20.64 -1.61
N LEU A 337 14.79 -19.79 -2.54
CA LEU A 337 14.27 -18.46 -2.22
C LEU A 337 13.01 -18.52 -1.36
N ILE A 338 12.07 -19.42 -1.70
CA ILE A 338 10.83 -19.57 -0.95
C ILE A 338 11.14 -20.08 0.47
N GLU A 339 12.00 -21.09 0.60
CA GLU A 339 12.37 -21.64 1.90
C GLU A 339 13.13 -20.64 2.77
N ALA A 340 14.00 -19.81 2.18
CA ALA A 340 14.68 -18.74 2.88
C ALA A 340 13.70 -17.67 3.39
N TYR A 341 12.69 -17.30 2.60
CA TYR A 341 11.60 -16.45 3.04
C TYR A 341 10.81 -17.09 4.19
N GLU A 342 10.40 -18.36 4.06
CA GLU A 342 9.59 -19.05 5.09
C GLU A 342 10.30 -19.12 6.44
N LYS A 343 11.62 -19.29 6.43
CA LYS A 343 12.45 -19.32 7.64
C LYS A 343 12.33 -18.03 8.46
N VAL A 344 12.25 -16.88 7.80
CA VAL A 344 12.21 -15.56 8.46
C VAL A 344 10.81 -14.96 8.56
N ALA A 345 9.84 -15.49 7.80
CA ALA A 345 8.46 -15.00 7.78
C ALA A 345 7.76 -15.11 9.13
N GLU A 346 8.03 -16.17 9.91
CA GLU A 346 7.45 -16.35 11.24
C GLU A 346 7.87 -15.23 12.20
N GLU A 347 9.16 -14.87 12.20
CA GLU A 347 9.71 -13.78 13.02
C GLU A 347 9.14 -12.42 12.62
N ALA A 348 8.74 -12.26 11.35
CA ALA A 348 8.19 -11.03 10.81
C ALA A 348 6.71 -10.81 11.14
N LYS A 349 5.96 -11.82 11.60
CA LYS A 349 4.50 -11.72 11.85
C LYS A 349 4.11 -10.59 12.80
N ASN A 350 4.95 -10.29 13.78
CA ASN A 350 4.71 -9.23 14.77
C ASN A 350 5.12 -7.83 14.27
N ASP A 351 5.63 -7.71 13.04
CA ASP A 351 6.03 -6.45 12.41
C ASP A 351 5.42 -6.36 11.01
N ALA A 352 4.26 -5.70 10.94
CA ALA A 352 3.50 -5.55 9.72
C ALA A 352 4.27 -4.84 8.59
N VAL A 353 5.23 -3.96 8.92
CA VAL A 353 6.03 -3.27 7.89
C VAL A 353 7.07 -4.22 7.32
N PHE A 354 7.74 -4.98 8.17
CA PHE A 354 8.75 -5.94 7.75
C PHE A 354 8.15 -7.14 7.00
N SER A 355 7.07 -7.73 7.51
CA SER A 355 6.36 -8.83 6.82
C SER A 355 5.98 -8.43 5.40
N LYS A 356 5.41 -7.23 5.22
CA LYS A 356 5.04 -6.70 3.91
C LYS A 356 6.23 -6.47 2.99
N MET A 357 7.38 -6.05 3.52
CA MET A 357 8.59 -5.90 2.72
C MET A 357 9.08 -7.26 2.19
N LEU A 358 9.12 -8.29 3.05
CA LEU A 358 9.52 -9.64 2.68
C LEU A 358 8.57 -10.26 1.65
N GLU A 359 7.26 -10.14 1.88
CA GLU A 359 6.22 -10.59 0.94
C GLU A 359 6.35 -9.90 -0.42
N ARG A 360 6.59 -8.58 -0.43
CA ARG A 360 6.83 -7.85 -1.69
C ARG A 360 8.05 -8.35 -2.42
N HIS A 361 9.13 -8.64 -1.69
CA HIS A 361 10.35 -9.15 -2.31
C HIS A 361 10.09 -10.52 -2.96
N ILE A 362 9.48 -11.46 -2.24
CA ILE A 362 9.25 -12.82 -2.77
C ILE A 362 8.21 -12.86 -3.91
N LEU A 363 7.20 -11.98 -3.87
CA LEU A 363 6.13 -11.97 -4.87
C LEU A 363 6.46 -11.15 -6.11
N TYR A 364 7.26 -10.09 -5.98
CA TYR A 364 7.42 -9.10 -7.06
C TYR A 364 8.82 -9.05 -7.64
N THR A 365 9.86 -9.51 -6.93
CA THR A 365 11.22 -9.54 -7.49
C THR A 365 11.36 -10.63 -8.56
N TRP A 366 10.63 -11.74 -8.43
CA TRP A 366 10.83 -12.97 -9.19
C TRP A 366 9.69 -13.28 -10.15
N LEU A 367 10.00 -14.00 -11.23
CA LEU A 367 8.99 -14.63 -12.08
C LEU A 367 8.57 -15.98 -11.49
N TYR A 368 7.30 -16.34 -11.66
CA TYR A 368 6.77 -17.63 -11.27
C TYR A 368 6.57 -18.45 -12.54
N TYR A 369 6.86 -19.74 -12.46
CA TYR A 369 6.63 -20.64 -13.59
C TYR A 369 5.14 -20.76 -13.89
N SER A 370 4.80 -20.86 -15.17
CA SER A 370 3.45 -21.27 -15.56
C SER A 370 3.19 -22.74 -15.18
N ALA A 371 1.91 -23.09 -15.02
CA ALA A 371 1.52 -24.47 -14.76
C ALA A 371 2.02 -25.45 -15.84
N ASP A 372 2.05 -25.04 -17.11
CA ASP A 372 2.55 -25.89 -18.21
C ASP A 372 4.08 -26.08 -18.15
N GLU A 373 4.82 -25.07 -17.69
CA GLU A 373 6.26 -25.20 -17.45
C GLU A 373 6.54 -26.14 -16.27
N LEU A 374 5.85 -25.95 -15.15
CA LEU A 374 5.99 -26.83 -13.97
C LEU A 374 5.57 -28.26 -14.29
N HIS A 375 4.49 -28.46 -15.04
CA HIS A 375 4.07 -29.80 -15.44
C HIS A 375 5.13 -30.50 -16.30
N ARG A 376 5.74 -29.78 -17.25
CA ARG A 376 6.84 -30.33 -18.07
C ARG A 376 8.07 -30.67 -17.21
N LEU A 377 8.43 -29.82 -16.25
CA LEU A 377 9.59 -30.05 -15.37
C LEU A 377 9.35 -31.19 -14.36
N THR A 378 8.12 -31.34 -13.88
CA THR A 378 7.72 -32.43 -12.96
C THR A 378 7.52 -33.77 -13.67
N ALA A 379 7.16 -33.76 -14.96
CA ALA A 379 6.98 -34.97 -15.76
C ALA A 379 8.29 -35.55 -16.33
N GLN A 380 9.41 -34.83 -16.25
CA GLN A 380 10.72 -35.36 -16.65
C GLN A 380 11.19 -36.44 -15.66
N GLU A 381 11.55 -37.62 -16.16
CA GLU A 381 12.07 -38.76 -15.38
C GLU A 381 13.53 -38.54 -14.95
N ASN A 382 13.79 -37.45 -14.23
CA ASN A 382 15.14 -37.07 -13.79
C ASN A 382 15.20 -36.97 -12.25
N ALA A 383 16.42 -36.98 -11.69
CA ALA A 383 16.68 -36.89 -10.25
C ALA A 383 16.03 -35.65 -9.57
N ASP A 384 15.69 -34.62 -10.35
CA ASP A 384 15.13 -33.36 -9.87
C ASP A 384 13.59 -33.34 -9.79
N GLN A 385 12.90 -34.45 -10.08
CA GLN A 385 11.43 -34.50 -10.02
C GLN A 385 10.88 -34.08 -8.65
N THR A 386 11.53 -34.52 -7.56
CA THR A 386 11.13 -34.17 -6.20
C THR A 386 11.27 -32.66 -5.93
N TYR A 387 12.31 -32.03 -6.47
CA TYR A 387 12.54 -30.59 -6.36
C TYR A 387 11.41 -29.82 -7.03
N TRP A 388 11.13 -30.12 -8.30
CA TRP A 388 10.11 -29.41 -9.07
C TRP A 388 8.71 -29.60 -8.51
N LYS A 389 8.40 -30.80 -7.98
CA LYS A 389 7.11 -31.05 -7.34
C LYS A 389 6.95 -30.21 -6.07
N LYS A 390 7.98 -30.12 -5.23
CA LYS A 390 7.94 -29.31 -4.01
C LYS A 390 7.83 -27.81 -4.34
N LEU A 391 8.50 -27.36 -5.39
CA LEU A 391 8.39 -25.99 -5.88
C LEU A 391 6.97 -25.70 -6.42
N ASP A 392 6.37 -26.62 -7.19
CA ASP A 392 5.00 -26.50 -7.70
C ASP A 392 3.97 -26.39 -6.55
N GLU A 393 4.07 -27.26 -5.53
CA GLU A 393 3.23 -27.20 -4.33
C GLU A 393 3.33 -25.86 -3.59
N LYS A 394 4.55 -25.31 -3.48
CA LYS A 394 4.76 -23.99 -2.88
C LYS A 394 4.21 -22.87 -3.76
N ILE A 395 4.52 -22.86 -5.06
CA ILE A 395 3.98 -21.85 -5.99
C ILE A 395 2.46 -21.83 -5.95
N TYR A 396 1.82 -23.01 -5.94
CA TYR A 396 0.37 -23.14 -5.74
C TYR A 396 -0.10 -22.42 -4.48
N TRP A 397 0.52 -22.72 -3.32
CA TRP A 397 0.13 -22.10 -2.06
C TRP A 397 0.32 -20.58 -2.07
N TYR A 398 1.44 -20.08 -2.59
CA TYR A 398 1.74 -18.64 -2.66
C TYR A 398 0.77 -17.90 -3.58
N MET A 399 0.49 -18.47 -4.77
CA MET A 399 -0.48 -17.92 -5.72
C MET A 399 -1.90 -17.85 -5.15
N GLN A 400 -2.28 -18.83 -4.31
CA GLN A 400 -3.60 -18.89 -3.69
C GLN A 400 -3.75 -17.99 -2.46
N ASN A 401 -2.70 -17.87 -1.64
CA ASN A 401 -2.79 -17.27 -0.31
C ASN A 401 -2.04 -15.93 -0.16
N LEU A 402 -0.91 -15.74 -0.83
CA LEU A 402 -0.05 -14.56 -0.62
C LEU A 402 -0.03 -13.58 -1.76
N MET A 403 -0.27 -14.02 -3.00
CA MET A 403 -0.30 -13.12 -4.15
C MET A 403 -1.42 -12.06 -4.04
N LEU A 404 -2.24 -12.09 -2.96
CA LEU A 404 -3.56 -11.47 -2.84
C LEU A 404 -4.03 -10.93 -1.50
N LEU A 405 -3.13 -10.64 -0.58
CA LEU A 405 -3.56 -9.94 0.63
C LEU A 405 -3.26 -8.44 0.50
N ASP A 406 -4.29 -7.74 0.02
CA ASP A 406 -4.65 -6.37 0.39
C ASP A 406 -3.48 -5.38 0.43
N PHE A 407 -2.90 -5.11 -0.74
CA PHE A 407 -2.07 -3.93 -0.87
C PHE A 407 -2.99 -2.72 -0.93
N LYS A 408 -3.03 -1.94 0.15
CA LYS A 408 -3.36 -0.51 0.06
C LYS A 408 -2.27 0.11 -0.82
N PHE A 409 -2.47 0.13 -2.14
CA PHE A 409 -1.53 0.69 -3.12
C PHE A 409 -1.36 2.17 -2.83
N MET A 410 -0.35 2.46 -2.03
CA MET A 410 0.11 3.80 -1.78
C MET A 410 1.53 3.91 -2.33
N VAL A 411 1.63 4.71 -3.40
CA VAL A 411 2.66 5.75 -3.58
C VAL A 411 3.78 5.54 -4.62
N MET A 412 3.85 4.48 -5.45
CA MET A 412 4.92 4.41 -6.49
C MET A 412 4.45 3.96 -7.88
N GLN A 413 4.77 4.76 -8.92
CA GLN A 413 4.50 4.44 -10.35
C GLN A 413 5.14 3.13 -10.80
N ASP A 414 6.40 2.87 -10.42
CA ASP A 414 7.17 1.74 -10.93
C ASP A 414 6.65 0.39 -10.41
N VAL A 415 6.23 0.35 -9.14
CA VAL A 415 5.62 -0.83 -8.53
C VAL A 415 4.29 -1.17 -9.22
N ARG A 416 3.54 -0.16 -9.69
CA ARG A 416 2.27 -0.36 -10.39
C ARG A 416 2.45 -0.98 -11.77
N GLN A 417 3.37 -0.46 -12.58
CA GLN A 417 3.64 -1.02 -13.92
C GLN A 417 4.13 -2.46 -13.81
N ARG A 418 5.01 -2.75 -12.86
CA ARG A 418 5.50 -4.11 -12.63
C ARG A 418 4.38 -5.06 -12.21
N ILE A 419 3.49 -4.64 -11.31
CA ILE A 419 2.36 -5.46 -10.88
C ILE A 419 1.41 -5.71 -12.04
N GLN A 420 1.04 -4.69 -12.83
CA GLN A 420 0.22 -4.88 -14.02
C GLN A 420 0.85 -5.87 -15.00
N SER A 421 2.16 -5.76 -15.28
CA SER A 421 2.87 -6.71 -16.13
C SER A 421 2.85 -8.12 -15.55
N LEU A 422 3.04 -8.29 -14.23
CA LEU A 422 2.97 -9.61 -13.58
C LEU A 422 1.55 -10.18 -13.66
N ILE A 423 0.51 -9.37 -13.48
CA ILE A 423 -0.87 -9.81 -13.65
C ILE A 423 -1.12 -10.18 -15.10
N ASP A 424 -0.66 -9.39 -16.06
CA ASP A 424 -0.79 -9.70 -17.49
C ASP A 424 -0.10 -11.03 -17.84
N VAL A 425 0.98 -11.38 -17.13
CA VAL A 425 1.65 -12.69 -17.22
C VAL A 425 0.84 -13.80 -16.53
N TYR A 426 0.27 -13.55 -15.34
CA TYR A 426 -0.32 -14.59 -14.49
C TYR A 426 -1.85 -14.64 -14.45
N TYR A 427 -2.60 -13.75 -15.09
CA TYR A 427 -4.06 -13.74 -14.99
C TYR A 427 -4.69 -15.01 -15.60
N GLN A 428 -3.95 -15.72 -16.46
CA GLN A 428 -4.35 -17.03 -16.99
C GLN A 428 -3.83 -18.20 -16.17
N HIS A 429 -3.04 -17.93 -15.12
CA HIS A 429 -2.43 -18.95 -14.29
C HIS A 429 -3.51 -19.72 -13.51
N PRO A 430 -3.58 -21.05 -13.59
CA PRO A 430 -4.66 -21.82 -12.97
C PRO A 430 -4.63 -21.76 -11.44
N TYR A 431 -3.48 -21.45 -10.85
CA TYR A 431 -3.34 -21.30 -9.40
C TYR A 431 -3.59 -19.88 -8.91
N LEU A 432 -3.78 -18.90 -9.79
CA LEU A 432 -4.07 -17.54 -9.32
C LEU A 432 -5.43 -17.54 -8.64
N ASN A 433 -5.48 -17.08 -7.39
CA ASN A 433 -6.77 -16.89 -6.73
C ASN A 433 -7.53 -15.75 -7.46
N PRO A 434 -8.77 -15.99 -7.95
CA PRO A 434 -9.44 -15.02 -8.82
C PRO A 434 -9.65 -13.63 -8.21
N VAL A 435 -9.69 -13.50 -6.88
CA VAL A 435 -9.86 -12.21 -6.18
C VAL A 435 -8.73 -11.23 -6.51
N ALA A 436 -7.58 -11.72 -7.00
CA ALA A 436 -6.52 -10.96 -7.66
C ALA A 436 -7.01 -9.91 -8.61
N ILE A 437 -7.83 -10.40 -9.52
CA ILE A 437 -8.29 -9.65 -10.66
C ILE A 437 -9.17 -8.50 -10.15
N VAL A 438 -9.93 -8.75 -9.09
CA VAL A 438 -10.79 -7.75 -8.43
C VAL A 438 -9.97 -6.70 -7.69
N SER A 439 -8.93 -7.08 -6.94
CA SER A 439 -8.05 -6.13 -6.26
C SER A 439 -7.42 -5.15 -7.25
N VAL A 440 -6.93 -5.65 -8.38
CA VAL A 440 -6.26 -4.84 -9.39
C VAL A 440 -7.26 -3.90 -10.08
N ALA A 441 -8.45 -4.41 -10.41
CA ALA A 441 -9.55 -3.57 -10.87
C ALA A 441 -9.88 -2.47 -9.86
N HIS A 442 -9.77 -2.75 -8.55
CA HIS A 442 -10.09 -1.79 -7.51
C HIS A 442 -9.07 -0.65 -7.45
N ASP A 443 -7.79 -0.94 -7.64
CA ASP A 443 -6.76 0.10 -7.66
C ASP A 443 -6.79 0.92 -8.95
N LEU A 444 -7.08 0.30 -10.11
CA LEU A 444 -7.32 1.04 -11.35
C LEU A 444 -8.52 2.00 -11.21
N PHE A 445 -9.59 1.53 -10.57
CA PHE A 445 -10.76 2.34 -10.23
C PHE A 445 -10.41 3.50 -9.29
N ARG A 446 -9.66 3.26 -8.21
CA ARG A 446 -9.22 4.31 -7.27
C ARG A 446 -8.29 5.32 -7.93
N MET A 447 -7.39 4.86 -8.81
CA MET A 447 -6.51 5.74 -9.59
C MET A 447 -7.31 6.68 -10.48
N PHE A 448 -8.30 6.18 -11.20
CA PHE A 448 -9.21 7.03 -11.98
C PHE A 448 -9.84 8.12 -11.10
N HIS A 449 -10.43 7.74 -9.96
CA HIS A 449 -11.07 8.73 -9.08
C HIS A 449 -10.07 9.72 -8.47
N SER A 450 -8.85 9.28 -8.13
CA SER A 450 -7.81 10.19 -7.63
C SER A 450 -7.36 11.21 -8.69
N GLU A 451 -7.11 10.79 -9.94
CA GLU A 451 -6.57 11.67 -10.98
C GLU A 451 -7.63 12.64 -11.53
N THR A 452 -8.89 12.20 -11.57
CA THR A 452 -10.02 13.02 -12.01
C THR A 452 -10.34 14.22 -11.09
N ASN A 453 -9.80 14.26 -9.86
CA ASN A 453 -10.02 15.37 -8.93
C ASN A 453 -8.96 16.50 -9.05
N TRP A 454 -7.75 16.21 -9.54
CA TRP A 454 -6.66 17.21 -9.62
C TRP A 454 -6.73 18.10 -10.87
N GLN A 455 -7.61 17.78 -11.80
CA GLN A 455 -7.84 18.59 -12.99
C GLN A 455 -9.28 19.10 -12.98
N GLU A 456 -9.49 20.32 -12.49
CA GLU A 456 -10.66 21.12 -12.90
C GLU A 456 -10.77 21.12 -14.44
N THR A 457 -9.66 21.00 -15.17
CA THR A 457 -9.57 20.85 -16.63
C THR A 457 -10.11 19.55 -17.24
N PHE A 458 -10.34 18.46 -16.48
CA PHE A 458 -10.92 17.22 -17.04
C PHE A 458 -12.45 17.30 -17.19
N PHE A 459 -13.11 18.23 -16.48
CA PHE A 459 -14.57 18.40 -16.55
C PHE A 459 -14.99 19.85 -16.81
N SER A 460 -14.04 20.77 -17.05
CA SER A 460 -14.33 22.21 -17.22
C SER A 460 -14.84 22.61 -18.60
N GLU A 461 -14.86 21.72 -19.59
CA GLU A 461 -15.68 21.99 -20.78
C GLU A 461 -17.08 21.43 -20.54
N GLU A 462 -17.93 22.27 -19.95
CA GLU A 462 -19.37 22.06 -19.85
C GLU A 462 -19.90 21.46 -21.17
N GLY A 463 -20.23 20.16 -21.14
CA GLY A 463 -20.91 19.47 -22.24
C GLY A 463 -20.06 18.65 -23.22
N LYS A 464 -18.72 18.57 -23.08
CA LYS A 464 -17.94 17.60 -23.87
C LYS A 464 -17.67 16.31 -23.10
N ARG A 465 -18.30 15.23 -23.58
CA ARG A 465 -18.05 13.86 -23.14
C ARG A 465 -16.62 13.47 -23.50
N LEU A 466 -15.77 13.27 -22.49
CA LEU A 466 -14.48 12.62 -22.71
C LEU A 466 -14.71 11.11 -22.96
N PRO A 467 -13.87 10.46 -23.78
CA PRO A 467 -13.96 9.01 -23.95
C PRO A 467 -13.78 8.30 -22.59
N PRO A 468 -14.38 7.11 -22.40
CA PRO A 468 -14.22 6.35 -21.17
C PRO A 468 -12.74 6.19 -20.82
N SER A 469 -12.39 6.44 -19.56
CA SER A 469 -11.00 6.29 -19.12
C SER A 469 -10.52 4.87 -19.40
N THR A 470 -9.34 4.73 -20.01
CA THR A 470 -8.69 3.42 -20.23
C THR A 470 -8.67 2.58 -18.95
N ARG A 471 -8.51 3.21 -17.78
CA ARG A 471 -8.50 2.50 -16.48
C ARG A 471 -9.86 1.97 -16.08
N MET A 472 -10.93 2.70 -16.35
CA MET A 472 -12.30 2.25 -16.08
C MET A 472 -12.66 1.09 -17.00
N LEU A 473 -12.28 1.16 -18.29
CA LEU A 473 -12.44 0.07 -19.24
C LEU A 473 -11.65 -1.19 -18.81
N GLN A 474 -10.39 -1.01 -18.39
CA GLN A 474 -9.57 -2.11 -17.85
C GLN A 474 -10.18 -2.71 -16.59
N SER A 475 -10.66 -1.87 -15.66
CA SER A 475 -11.32 -2.34 -14.44
C SER A 475 -12.54 -3.20 -14.77
N GLU A 476 -13.41 -2.76 -15.67
CA GLU A 476 -14.59 -3.53 -16.09
C GLU A 476 -14.19 -4.85 -16.79
N ALA A 477 -13.18 -4.83 -17.65
CA ALA A 477 -12.67 -6.03 -18.32
C ALA A 477 -12.14 -7.06 -17.31
N LEU A 478 -11.42 -6.61 -16.28
CA LEU A 478 -10.95 -7.46 -15.18
C LEU A 478 -12.13 -8.03 -14.37
N ILE A 479 -13.16 -7.24 -14.06
CA ILE A 479 -14.35 -7.76 -13.36
C ILE A 479 -15.08 -8.83 -14.19
N LYS A 480 -15.22 -8.63 -15.51
CA LYS A 480 -15.77 -9.65 -16.43
C LYS A 480 -14.89 -10.90 -16.48
N LEU A 481 -13.57 -10.74 -16.47
CA LEU A 481 -12.63 -11.86 -16.41
C LEU A 481 -12.77 -12.64 -15.09
N PHE A 482 -12.88 -11.94 -13.96
CA PHE A 482 -13.15 -12.56 -12.66
C PHE A 482 -14.43 -13.39 -12.69
N GLU A 483 -15.56 -12.84 -13.18
CA GLU A 483 -16.83 -13.57 -13.31
C GLU A 483 -16.68 -14.81 -14.22
N LYS A 484 -15.94 -14.68 -15.33
CA LYS A 484 -15.63 -15.79 -16.23
C LYS A 484 -14.78 -16.88 -15.56
N GLN A 485 -13.82 -16.52 -14.71
CA GLN A 485 -13.03 -17.49 -13.96
C GLN A 485 -13.83 -18.15 -12.85
N LEU A 486 -14.64 -17.37 -12.13
CA LEU A 486 -15.51 -17.85 -11.07
C LEU A 486 -16.46 -18.94 -11.58
N SER A 487 -17.06 -18.76 -12.77
CA SER A 487 -17.98 -19.74 -13.36
C SER A 487 -17.35 -21.11 -13.67
N LYS A 488 -16.02 -21.22 -13.72
CA LYS A 488 -15.29 -22.49 -13.93
C LYS A 488 -15.06 -23.28 -12.65
N LEU A 489 -15.26 -22.66 -11.48
CA LEU A 489 -14.93 -23.24 -10.18
C LEU A 489 -16.12 -23.98 -9.56
N PRO A 490 -15.89 -24.92 -8.62
CA PRO A 490 -16.95 -25.52 -7.83
C PRO A 490 -17.76 -24.49 -7.03
N GLN A 491 -19.06 -24.71 -6.85
CA GLN A 491 -20.00 -23.76 -6.23
C GLN A 491 -19.53 -23.23 -4.86
N ALA A 492 -18.96 -24.09 -4.01
CA ALA A 492 -18.44 -23.69 -2.71
C ALA A 492 -17.29 -22.67 -2.81
N GLN A 493 -16.39 -22.83 -3.79
CA GLN A 493 -15.31 -21.87 -4.05
C GLN A 493 -15.86 -20.58 -4.65
N GLN A 494 -16.88 -20.68 -5.51
CA GLN A 494 -17.53 -19.49 -6.08
C GLN A 494 -18.10 -18.58 -4.99
N GLN A 495 -18.83 -19.15 -4.02
CA GLN A 495 -19.40 -18.40 -2.91
C GLN A 495 -18.32 -17.73 -2.05
N ARG A 496 -17.24 -18.47 -1.74
CA ARG A 496 -16.11 -17.94 -0.98
C ARG A 496 -15.44 -16.75 -1.67
N TYR A 497 -15.06 -16.90 -2.95
CA TYR A 497 -14.39 -15.82 -3.68
C TYR A 497 -15.31 -14.64 -3.98
N LYS A 498 -16.62 -14.88 -4.16
CA LYS A 498 -17.60 -13.80 -4.30
C LYS A 498 -17.71 -12.98 -3.02
N ALA A 499 -17.83 -13.63 -1.85
CA ALA A 499 -17.87 -12.94 -0.57
C ALA A 499 -16.60 -12.11 -0.31
N GLN A 500 -15.44 -12.61 -0.74
CA GLN A 500 -14.19 -11.84 -0.70
C GLN A 500 -14.18 -10.67 -1.70
N ALA A 501 -14.66 -10.88 -2.93
CA ALA A 501 -14.73 -9.81 -3.93
C ALA A 501 -15.70 -8.68 -3.50
N GLU A 502 -16.75 -8.98 -2.74
CA GLU A 502 -17.70 -8.01 -2.20
C GLU A 502 -17.07 -7.02 -1.19
N THR A 503 -15.87 -7.30 -0.65
CA THR A 503 -15.13 -6.32 0.15
C THR A 503 -14.50 -5.22 -0.71
N TYR A 504 -14.41 -5.41 -2.03
CA TYR A 504 -13.88 -4.44 -2.97
C TYR A 504 -15.00 -3.66 -3.64
N PHE A 505 -15.00 -2.34 -3.45
CA PHE A 505 -16.06 -1.47 -3.96
C PHE A 505 -16.25 -1.52 -5.48
N VAL A 506 -15.16 -1.75 -6.23
CA VAL A 506 -15.23 -1.85 -7.69
C VAL A 506 -16.11 -3.02 -8.12
N TYR A 507 -16.07 -4.15 -7.41
CA TYR A 507 -16.86 -5.32 -7.71
C TYR A 507 -18.35 -5.02 -7.50
N LEU A 508 -18.68 -4.36 -6.38
CA LEU A 508 -20.04 -3.94 -6.05
C LEU A 508 -20.63 -2.91 -7.03
N LEU A 509 -19.80 -2.17 -7.77
CA LEU A 509 -20.23 -1.19 -8.76
C LEU A 509 -20.32 -1.75 -10.17
N MET A 510 -19.36 -2.60 -10.54
CA MET A 510 -19.13 -3.01 -11.92
C MET A 510 -19.69 -4.40 -12.24
N SER A 511 -19.90 -5.25 -11.24
CA SER A 511 -20.44 -6.59 -11.48
C SER A 511 -21.85 -6.53 -12.08
N SER A 512 -22.19 -7.61 -12.78
CA SER A 512 -23.44 -7.71 -13.55
C SER A 512 -24.67 -8.05 -12.67
N SER A 513 -24.54 -7.96 -11.34
CA SER A 513 -25.57 -8.36 -10.37
C SER A 513 -26.91 -7.68 -10.58
#